data_AF-A0A9Q1IXT0-F1
#
_entry.id   AF-A0A9Q1IXT0-F1
#
_cell.length_a   1.000
_cell.length_b   1.000
_cell.length_c   1.000
_cell.angle_alpha   90.00
_cell.angle_beta   90.00
_cell.angle_gamma   90.00
#
_symmetry.space_group_name_H-M   'P 1'
#
loop_
_entity.id
_entity.type
_entity.pdbx_description
1 polymer ?
#
loop_
_entity_poly.entity_id
_entity_poly.type
_entity_poly.pdbx_seq_one_letter_code
_entity_poly.pdbx_strand_id
1 'polypeptide(L)'
;MNQCNGYDQSCIFCKIVNRESEAEILQHDDELCCFRDLKPGADHHYLVVTNRHIDSCFSLRREHVPLVEKMVEMGKAVLLKHHVADLADIRYSPQCLKQLSTIQ
;
A
#
# COMPACT_ATOMS: atom_id res chain seq x y z
N MET A 1 -15.89 10.40 17.74
CA MET A 1 -15.76 10.76 16.32
C MET A 1 -14.43 11.47 16.17
N ASN A 2 -13.35 10.71 15.98
CA ASN A 2 -12.02 11.30 15.82
C ASN A 2 -11.93 11.79 14.37
N GLN A 3 -11.99 13.12 14.22
CA GLN A 3 -11.58 13.77 12.99
C GLN A 3 -10.05 13.71 12.97
N CYS A 4 -9.48 12.88 12.11
CA CYS A 4 -8.03 12.76 12.00
C CYS A 4 -7.56 13.74 10.91
N ASN A 5 -6.78 14.75 11.30
CA ASN A 5 -5.75 15.30 10.41
C ASN A 5 -5.10 14.13 9.67
N GLY A 6 -4.87 14.20 8.37
CA GLY A 6 -4.51 13.05 7.52
C GLY A 6 -3.23 12.25 7.88
N TYR A 7 -2.70 12.39 9.09
CA TYR A 7 -1.53 11.76 9.66
C TYR A 7 -1.78 11.39 11.14
N ASP A 8 -1.38 10.19 11.54
CA ASP A 8 -1.40 9.71 12.93
C ASP A 8 0.03 9.32 13.37
N GLN A 9 0.57 10.00 14.38
CA GLN A 9 1.90 9.76 14.95
C GLN A 9 2.07 8.38 15.59
N SER A 10 0.98 7.72 15.95
CA SER A 10 1.01 6.35 16.49
C SER A 10 1.02 5.28 15.38
N CYS A 11 0.64 5.65 14.15
CA CYS A 11 0.58 4.74 13.02
C CYS A 11 1.95 4.59 12.32
N ILE A 12 2.45 3.36 12.22
CA ILE A 12 3.72 3.06 11.55
C ILE A 12 3.69 3.42 10.05
N PHE A 13 2.55 3.25 9.37
CA PHE A 13 2.42 3.58 7.95
C PHE A 13 2.49 5.09 7.71
N CYS A 14 1.91 5.89 8.61
CA CYS A 14 2.03 7.34 8.57
C CYS A 14 3.49 7.79 8.70
N LYS A 15 4.27 7.15 9.60
CA LYS A 15 5.71 7.40 9.71
C LYS A 15 6.47 7.03 8.44
N ILE A 16 6.14 5.90 7.81
CA ILE A 16 6.76 5.46 6.56
C ILE A 16 6.49 6.46 5.42
N VAL A 17 5.23 6.85 5.22
CA VAL A 17 4.85 7.86 4.21
C VAL A 17 5.63 9.17 4.41
N ASN A 18 5.80 9.60 5.67
CA ASN A 18 6.54 10.82 6.02
C ASN A 18 8.06 10.63 6.11
N ARG A 19 8.59 9.46 5.72
CA ARG A 19 10.03 9.13 5.75
C ARG A 19 10.66 9.21 7.14
N GLU A 20 9.87 8.97 8.17
CA GLU A 20 10.30 8.90 9.58
C GLU A 20 10.69 7.47 10.00
N SER A 21 10.64 6.51 9.08
CA SER A 21 10.96 5.09 9.29
C SER A 21 11.78 4.55 8.11
N GLU A 22 12.58 3.50 8.33
CA GLU A 22 13.57 2.95 7.39
C GLU A 22 12.99 2.06 6.27
N ALA A 23 11.72 2.24 5.89
CA ALA A 23 11.12 1.44 4.83
C ALA A 23 11.65 1.85 3.43
N GLU A 24 11.95 0.86 2.59
CA GLU A 24 12.33 1.06 1.19
C GLU A 24 11.11 1.48 0.36
N ILE A 25 10.99 2.77 0.08
CA ILE A 25 9.94 3.32 -0.79
C ILE A 25 10.28 3.03 -2.26
N LEU A 26 9.42 2.27 -2.93
CA LEU A 26 9.55 1.87 -4.32
C LEU A 26 8.88 2.89 -5.26
N GLN A 27 7.76 3.46 -4.82
CA GLN A 27 7.03 4.50 -5.55
C GLN A 27 6.23 5.36 -4.55
N HIS A 28 6.17 6.66 -4.78
CA HIS A 28 5.41 7.59 -3.96
C HIS A 28 4.89 8.71 -4.86
N ASP A 29 3.59 8.97 -4.82
CA ASP A 29 2.94 10.08 -5.51
C ASP A 29 2.15 10.96 -4.52
N ASP A 30 1.24 11.80 -5.03
CA ASP A 30 0.48 12.74 -4.22
C ASP A 30 -0.57 12.06 -3.32
N GLU A 31 -1.07 10.88 -3.69
CA GLU A 31 -2.15 10.18 -2.98
C GLU A 31 -1.68 8.90 -2.29
N LEU A 32 -0.65 8.22 -2.82
CA LEU A 32 -0.27 6.86 -2.47
C LEU A 32 1.25 6.70 -2.30
N CYS A 33 1.61 5.74 -1.46
CA CYS A 33 2.98 5.28 -1.24
C CYS A 33 3.04 3.75 -1.35
N CYS A 34 4.01 3.23 -2.10
CA CYS A 34 4.33 1.82 -2.21
C CYS A 34 5.74 1.56 -1.68
N PHE A 35 5.87 0.61 -0.75
CA PHE A 35 7.13 0.26 -0.12
C PHE A 35 7.23 -1.25 0.14
N ARG A 36 8.46 -1.73 0.35
CA ARG A 36 8.71 -3.15 0.67
C ARG A 36 8.28 -3.48 2.10
N ASP A 37 7.59 -4.62 2.27
CA ASP A 37 7.27 -5.12 3.61
C ASP A 37 8.56 -5.52 4.36
N LEU A 38 8.65 -5.18 5.64
CA LEU A 38 9.77 -5.56 6.51
C LEU A 38 9.85 -7.09 6.71
N LYS A 39 8.71 -7.79 6.68
CA LYS A 39 8.59 -9.24 6.85
C LYS A 39 7.89 -9.84 5.63
N PRO A 40 8.60 -9.97 4.51
CA PRO A 40 7.99 -10.42 3.28
C PRO A 40 7.53 -11.89 3.38
N GLY A 41 6.24 -12.17 3.17
CA GLY A 41 5.71 -13.54 3.00
C GLY A 41 5.83 -14.10 1.58
N ALA A 42 6.51 -13.39 0.67
CA ALA A 42 6.70 -13.72 -0.74
C ALA A 42 7.90 -12.93 -1.29
N ASP A 43 8.52 -13.42 -2.37
CA ASP A 43 9.71 -12.80 -2.99
C ASP A 43 9.46 -11.35 -3.41
N HIS A 44 8.29 -11.12 -4.01
CA HIS A 44 7.82 -9.78 -4.34
C HIS A 44 6.64 -9.46 -3.44
N HIS A 45 6.96 -8.82 -2.32
CA HIS A 45 5.99 -8.44 -1.33
C HIS A 45 6.02 -6.95 -0.97
N TYR A 46 5.01 -6.24 -1.47
CA TYR A 46 4.90 -4.79 -1.37
C TYR A 46 3.58 -4.36 -0.75
N LEU A 47 3.62 -3.26 -0.02
CA LEU A 47 2.46 -2.62 0.60
C LEU A 47 2.19 -1.30 -0.10
N VAL A 48 0.96 -1.13 -0.61
CA VAL A 48 0.47 0.16 -1.11
C VAL A 48 -0.42 0.78 -0.03
N VAL A 49 -0.12 2.00 0.39
CA VAL A 49 -0.88 2.72 1.41
C VAL A 49 -1.25 4.10 0.90
N THR A 50 -2.29 4.68 1.49
CA THR A 50 -2.69 6.06 1.23
C THR A 50 -1.80 7.02 2.01
N ASN A 51 -1.45 8.15 1.41
CA ASN A 51 -0.70 9.21 2.09
C ASN A 51 -1.50 9.82 3.25
N ARG A 52 -2.83 9.75 3.15
CA ARG A 52 -3.77 10.12 4.21
C ARG A 52 -4.11 8.90 5.06
N HIS A 53 -4.09 9.05 6.38
CA HIS A 53 -4.47 7.99 7.30
C HIS A 53 -5.93 7.56 7.11
N ILE A 54 -6.14 6.26 6.98
CA ILE A 54 -7.46 5.60 6.98
C ILE A 54 -7.38 4.47 8.00
N ASP A 55 -8.17 4.57 9.07
CA ASP A 55 -8.09 3.67 10.24
C ASP A 55 -8.30 2.19 9.87
N SER A 56 -9.19 1.91 8.91
CA SER A 56 -9.57 0.55 8.56
C SER A 56 -10.18 0.45 7.17
N CYS A 57 -10.03 -0.70 6.51
CA CYS A 57 -10.77 -1.00 5.28
C CYS A 57 -12.30 -0.98 5.49
N PHE A 58 -12.79 -1.16 6.72
CA PHE A 58 -14.21 -1.04 7.06
C PHE A 58 -14.77 0.38 6.92
N SER A 59 -13.91 1.41 6.88
CA SER A 59 -14.36 2.79 6.62
C SER A 59 -14.45 3.12 5.14
N LEU A 60 -14.09 2.20 4.24
CA LEU A 60 -14.22 2.39 2.79
C LEU A 60 -15.69 2.39 2.37
N ARG A 61 -16.00 3.24 1.39
CA ARG A 61 -17.33 3.49 0.83
C ARG A 61 -17.24 3.44 -0.69
N ARG A 62 -18.38 3.39 -1.39
CA ARG A 62 -18.40 3.37 -2.88
C ARG A 62 -17.66 4.54 -3.52
N GLU A 63 -17.65 5.70 -2.87
CA GLU A 63 -16.88 6.87 -3.33
C GLU A 63 -15.36 6.66 -3.35
N HIS A 64 -14.85 5.67 -2.59
CA HIS A 64 -13.43 5.33 -2.52
C HIS A 64 -13.02 4.29 -3.57
N VAL A 65 -13.93 3.82 -4.44
CA VAL A 65 -13.59 2.87 -5.51
C VAL A 65 -12.43 3.38 -6.39
N PRO A 66 -12.42 4.65 -6.85
CA PRO A 66 -11.30 5.16 -7.66
C PRO A 66 -9.96 5.15 -6.93
N LEU A 67 -9.98 5.37 -5.61
CA LEU A 67 -8.78 5.31 -4.79
C LEU A 67 -8.22 3.88 -4.75
N VAL A 68 -9.08 2.89 -4.50
CA VAL A 68 -8.69 1.48 -4.47
C VAL A 68 -8.19 1.01 -5.85
N GLU A 69 -8.79 1.49 -6.95
CA GLU A 69 -8.34 1.22 -8.32
C GLU A 69 -6.90 1.72 -8.54
N LYS A 70 -6.61 2.98 -8.20
CA LYS A 70 -5.24 3.54 -8.27
C LYS A 70 -4.23 2.72 -7.48
N MET A 71 -4.62 2.18 -6.32
CA MET A 71 -3.73 1.34 -5.51
C MET A 71 -3.43 0.01 -6.19
N VAL A 72 -4.40 -0.58 -6.90
CA VAL A 72 -4.17 -1.76 -7.73
C VAL A 72 -3.16 -1.44 -8.83
N GLU A 73 -3.36 -0.32 -9.52
CA GLU A 73 -2.54 0.11 -10.65
C GLU A 73 -1.10 0.38 -10.23
N MET A 74 -0.90 1.12 -9.13
CA MET A 74 0.43 1.35 -8.56
C MET A 74 1.11 0.02 -8.21
N GLY A 75 0.39 -0.90 -7.55
CA GLY A 75 0.91 -2.20 -7.20
C GLY A 75 1.38 -3.02 -8.40
N LYS A 76 0.56 -3.07 -9.46
CA LYS A 76 0.91 -3.73 -10.72
C LYS A 76 2.11 -3.05 -11.40
N ALA A 77 2.14 -1.73 -11.43
CA ALA A 77 3.25 -0.98 -12.03
C ALA A 77 4.58 -1.26 -11.32
N VAL A 78 4.57 -1.36 -9.98
CA VAL A 78 5.76 -1.71 -9.20
C VAL A 78 6.18 -3.16 -9.48
N LEU A 79 5.26 -4.12 -9.50
CA LEU A 79 5.57 -5.51 -9.85
C LEU A 79 6.22 -5.65 -11.24
N LEU A 80 5.66 -4.97 -12.25
CA LEU A 80 6.20 -4.96 -13.62
C LEU A 80 7.62 -4.37 -13.67
N LYS A 81 7.87 -3.28 -12.92
CA LYS A 81 9.22 -2.67 -12.81
C LYS A 81 10.25 -3.63 -12.19
N HIS A 82 9.81 -4.54 -11.33
CA HIS A 82 10.64 -5.57 -10.71
C HIS A 82 10.60 -6.92 -11.47
N HIS A 83 10.22 -6.91 -12.75
CA HIS A 83 10.24 -8.06 -13.65
C HIS A 83 9.28 -9.21 -13.30
N VAL A 84 8.24 -8.93 -12.50
CA VAL A 84 7.14 -9.88 -12.29
C VAL A 84 6.17 -9.76 -13.46
N ALA A 85 6.31 -10.65 -14.44
CA ALA A 85 5.51 -10.64 -15.66
C ALA A 85 4.18 -11.41 -15.54
N ASP A 86 4.11 -12.41 -14.64
CA ASP A 86 2.88 -13.16 -14.41
C ASP A 86 2.00 -12.45 -13.39
N LEU A 87 1.08 -11.64 -13.89
CA LEU A 87 0.11 -10.92 -13.06
C LEU A 87 -1.06 -11.81 -12.62
N ALA A 88 -1.16 -13.06 -13.08
CA ALA A 88 -2.25 -13.96 -12.73
C ALA A 88 -2.10 -14.55 -11.31
N ASP A 89 -0.89 -14.58 -10.75
CA ASP A 89 -0.62 -15.01 -9.37
C ASP A 89 -0.58 -13.85 -8.37
N ILE A 90 -1.08 -12.66 -8.73
CA ILE A 90 -1.16 -11.56 -7.78
C ILE A 90 -2.30 -11.79 -6.81
N ARG A 91 -1.96 -11.99 -5.54
CA ARG A 91 -2.91 -11.99 -4.43
C ARG A 91 -2.99 -10.60 -3.83
N TYR A 92 -4.21 -10.14 -3.58
CA TYR A 92 -4.49 -8.88 -2.87
C TYR A 92 -5.10 -9.20 -1.51
N SER A 93 -4.40 -8.90 -0.41
CA SER A 93 -4.97 -9.03 0.93
C SER A 93 -5.50 -7.68 1.44
N PRO A 94 -6.68 -7.65 2.09
CA PRO A 94 -7.27 -6.43 2.62
C PRO A 94 -6.70 -6.01 3.98
N GLN A 95 -5.65 -6.69 4.49
CA GLN A 95 -5.18 -6.51 5.88
C GLN A 95 -4.68 -5.09 6.20
N CYS A 96 -4.43 -4.23 5.21
CA CYS A 96 -4.58 -2.76 5.25
C CYS A 96 -4.05 -2.15 3.94
N LEU A 97 -4.79 -2.32 2.83
CA LEU A 97 -4.58 -1.63 1.53
C LEU A 97 -3.64 -2.25 0.46
N LYS A 98 -3.49 -3.58 0.46
CA LYS A 98 -2.84 -4.44 -0.55
C LYS A 98 -1.40 -4.76 -0.22
N GLN A 99 -1.31 -5.90 0.45
CA GLN A 99 -0.25 -6.86 0.27
C GLN A 99 -0.29 -7.34 -1.19
N LEU A 100 0.74 -7.04 -1.97
CA LEU A 100 1.03 -7.73 -3.22
C LEU A 100 1.97 -8.86 -2.85
N SER A 101 1.66 -10.10 -3.14
CA SER A 101 2.57 -11.23 -2.93
C SER A 101 2.57 -12.08 -4.19
N THR A 102 3.73 -12.37 -4.77
CA THR A 102 3.90 -13.44 -5.76
C THR A 102 4.50 -14.65 -5.04
N ILE A 103 3.85 -15.81 -5.12
CA ILE A 103 4.35 -17.03 -4.49
C ILE A 103 5.40 -17.63 -5.45
N GLN A 104 6.59 -17.94 -4.93
CA GLN A 104 7.37 -19.06 -5.48
C GLN A 104 6.87 -20.36 -4.84
#